data_AF-A0A3D1EYJ4-F1
#
_entry.id   AF-A0A3D1EYJ4-F1
#
_cell.length_a   1.000
_cell.length_b   1.000
_cell.length_c   1.000
_cell.angle_alpha   90.00
_cell.angle_beta   90.00
_cell.angle_gamma   90.00
#
_symmetry.space_group_name_H-M   'P 1'
#
loop_
_entity.id
_entity.type
_entity.pdbx_description
1 polymer ?
#
loop_
_entity_poly.entity_id
_entity_poly.type
_entity_poly.pdbx_seq_one_letter_code
_entity_poly.pdbx_strand_id
1 'polypeptide(L)'
;MKYLIKRHILLYAVALTFLFELLTVILRFGFAMESTRDTASTIGLMTMGLRVHHGYIGLIMIAAAVFIRPQHMLAKWVFIAGLALFASDMIHHFLVLWPATGSPQFHLVYPQ
;
A
#
# COMPACT_ATOMS: atom_id res chain seq x y z
N MET A 1 19.14 -9.02 -4.58
CA MET A 1 18.75 -8.72 -3.19
C MET A 1 19.80 -7.96 -2.36
N LYS A 2 21.04 -8.45 -2.19
CA LYS A 2 22.03 -7.84 -1.24
C LYS A 2 22.24 -6.32 -1.41
N TYR A 3 22.14 -5.80 -2.64
CA TYR A 3 22.28 -4.36 -2.91
C TYR A 3 21.06 -3.51 -2.52
N LEU A 4 19.88 -4.13 -2.39
CA LEU A 4 18.63 -3.48 -2.02
C LEU A 4 18.40 -3.49 -0.50
N ILE A 5 19.04 -4.40 0.23
CA ILE A 5 18.86 -4.53 1.69
C ILE A 5 20.03 -3.85 2.41
N LYS A 6 20.08 -2.52 2.31
CA LYS A 6 21.01 -1.68 3.09
C LYS A 6 20.24 -0.91 4.16
N ARG A 7 20.88 -0.61 5.30
CA ARG A 7 20.25 0.10 6.42
C ARG A 7 19.53 1.38 6.00
N HIS A 8 20.14 2.22 5.15
CA HIS A 8 19.52 3.45 4.68
C HIS A 8 18.27 3.19 3.81
N ILE A 9 18.26 2.12 3.00
CA ILE A 9 17.10 1.74 2.19
C ILE A 9 15.92 1.36 3.09
N LEU A 10 16.19 0.58 4.15
CA LEU A 10 15.17 0.23 5.14
C LEU A 10 14.65 1.46 5.88
N LEU A 11 15.52 2.39 6.28
CA LEU A 11 15.10 3.65 6.91
C LEU A 11 14.21 4.49 5.99
N TYR A 12 14.55 4.59 4.71
CA TYR A 12 13.69 5.28 3.74
C TYR A 12 12.34 4.57 3.55
N ALA A 13 12.31 3.24 3.49
CA ALA A 13 11.07 2.49 3.40
C ALA A 13 10.19 2.69 4.64
N VAL A 14 10.78 2.67 5.84
CA VAL A 14 10.06 2.96 7.10
C VAL A 14 9.50 4.39 7.11
N ALA A 15 10.34 5.39 6.79
CA ALA A 15 9.89 6.78 6.73
C ALA A 15 8.75 6.99 5.73
N LEU A 16 8.86 6.36 4.55
CA LEU A 16 7.83 6.43 3.53
C LEU A 16 6.56 5.65 3.91
N THR A 17 6.69 4.55 4.66
CA THR A 17 5.56 3.80 5.23
C THR A 17 4.76 4.70 6.17
N PHE A 18 5.42 5.40 7.09
CA PHE A 18 4.77 6.35 7.99
C PHE A 18 4.09 7.49 7.23
N LEU A 19 4.70 7.99 6.15
CA LEU A 19 4.11 9.03 5.32
C LEU A 19 2.83 8.55 4.63
N PHE A 20 2.86 7.37 3.99
CA PHE A 20 1.67 6.79 3.36
C PHE A 20 0.59 6.48 4.39
N GLU A 21 0.95 5.91 5.54
CA GLU A 21 0.00 5.60 6.60
C GLU A 21 -0.68 6.88 7.11
N LEU A 22 0.11 7.92 7.40
CA LEU A 22 -0.43 9.20 7.85
C LEU A 22 -1.41 9.79 6.82
N LEU A 23 -1.06 9.73 5.53
CA LEU A 23 -1.95 10.17 4.46
C LEU A 23 -3.23 9.34 4.44
N THR A 24 -3.14 8.00 4.52
CA THR A 24 -4.32 7.12 4.52
C THR A 24 -5.22 7.37 5.73
N VAL A 25 -4.65 7.60 6.92
CA VAL A 25 -5.38 7.93 8.15
C VAL A 25 -6.10 9.28 8.01
N ILE A 26 -5.42 10.31 7.48
CA ILE A 26 -6.03 11.63 7.25
C ILE A 26 -7.18 11.51 6.25
N LEU A 27 -7.00 10.81 5.14
CA LEU A 27 -8.07 10.62 4.16
C LEU A 27 -9.24 9.82 4.75
N ARG A 28 -8.93 8.75 5.49
CA ARG A 28 -9.93 7.87 6.10
C ARG A 28 -10.74 8.55 7.19
N PHE A 29 -10.10 9.17 8.17
CA PHE A 29 -10.76 9.70 9.37
C PHE A 29 -10.97 11.21 9.33
N GLY A 30 -10.14 11.95 8.59
CA GLY A 30 -10.29 13.39 8.40
C GLY A 30 -11.28 13.76 7.29
N PHE A 31 -11.25 13.03 6.17
CA PHE A 31 -12.16 13.24 5.03
C PHE A 31 -13.25 12.18 4.90
N ALA A 32 -13.34 11.24 5.85
CA ALA A 32 -14.32 10.15 5.87
C ALA A 32 -14.31 9.29 4.60
N MET A 33 -13.17 9.17 3.89
CA MET A 33 -13.09 8.40 2.66
C MET A 33 -13.16 6.89 2.92
N GLU A 34 -13.99 6.20 2.15
CA GLU A 34 -14.11 4.75 2.19
C GLU A 34 -14.12 4.18 0.79
N SER A 35 -13.15 3.33 0.44
CA SER A 35 -13.13 2.74 -0.91
C SER A 35 -14.41 1.97 -1.24
N THR A 36 -14.99 1.25 -0.27
CA THR A 36 -16.27 0.54 -0.46
C THR A 36 -17.40 1.46 -0.94
N ARG A 37 -17.46 2.71 -0.45
CA ARG A 37 -18.51 3.67 -0.83
C ARG A 37 -18.09 4.50 -2.05
N ASP A 38 -16.86 4.99 -2.05
CA ASP A 38 -16.41 6.05 -2.94
C ASP A 38 -15.83 5.52 -4.26
N THR A 39 -15.40 4.25 -4.32
CA THR A 39 -14.77 3.66 -5.52
C THR A 39 -15.49 2.45 -6.09
N ALA A 40 -16.54 1.94 -5.44
CA ALA A 40 -17.30 0.77 -5.93
C ALA A 40 -17.94 1.00 -7.30
N SER A 41 -18.55 2.18 -7.53
CA SER A 41 -19.24 2.52 -8.77
C SER A 41 -18.32 2.94 -9.92
N THR A 42 -17.02 3.05 -9.68
CA THR A 42 -16.02 3.45 -10.69
C THR A 42 -14.99 2.34 -10.87
N ILE A 43 -14.03 2.27 -9.94
CA ILE A 43 -12.97 1.26 -9.95
C ILE A 43 -13.58 -0.14 -9.85
N GLY A 44 -14.55 -0.34 -8.96
CA GLY A 44 -15.23 -1.63 -8.81
C GLY A 44 -15.88 -2.12 -10.10
N LEU A 45 -16.49 -1.24 -10.91
CA LEU A 45 -17.01 -1.64 -12.22
C LEU A 45 -15.90 -1.97 -13.22
N MET A 46 -14.85 -1.14 -13.27
CA MET A 46 -13.71 -1.34 -14.19
C MET A 46 -12.92 -2.64 -13.90
N THR A 47 -12.88 -3.06 -12.64
CA THR A 47 -12.15 -4.24 -12.19
C THR A 47 -13.04 -5.46 -11.98
N MET A 48 -14.29 -5.42 -12.48
CA MET A 48 -15.28 -6.51 -12.34
C MET A 48 -15.50 -6.93 -10.87
N GLY A 49 -15.50 -5.97 -9.96
CA GLY A 49 -15.71 -6.14 -8.53
C GLY A 49 -14.45 -6.35 -7.71
N LEU A 50 -13.25 -6.40 -8.31
CA LEU A 50 -12.01 -6.54 -7.55
C LEU A 50 -11.65 -5.24 -6.83
N ARG A 51 -11.38 -5.34 -5.53
CA ARG A 51 -10.96 -4.18 -4.75
C ARG A 51 -9.45 -4.02 -4.83
N VAL A 52 -8.99 -2.86 -5.29
CA VAL A 52 -7.57 -2.57 -5.43
C VAL A 52 -7.07 -1.99 -4.11
N HIS A 53 -6.24 -2.77 -3.42
CA HIS A 53 -5.46 -2.30 -2.28
C HIS A 53 -4.14 -1.71 -2.77
N HIS A 54 -3.66 -0.63 -2.16
CA HIS A 54 -2.35 -0.07 -2.53
C HIS A 54 -1.21 -1.03 -2.19
N GLY A 55 -1.43 -2.00 -1.29
CA GLY A 55 -0.51 -3.10 -1.05
C GLY A 55 -0.28 -4.01 -2.26
N TYR A 56 -1.26 -4.17 -3.16
CA TYR A 56 -1.09 -4.93 -4.40
C TYR A 56 -0.13 -4.22 -5.36
N ILE A 57 -0.29 -2.91 -5.48
CA ILE A 57 0.64 -2.07 -6.24
C ILE A 57 2.04 -2.18 -5.63
N GLY A 58 2.13 -2.16 -4.30
CA GLY A 58 3.38 -2.38 -3.57
C GLY A 58 4.08 -3.68 -3.93
N LEU A 59 3.35 -4.80 -3.94
CA LEU A 59 3.88 -6.11 -4.33
C LEU A 59 4.34 -6.15 -5.79
N ILE A 60 3.56 -5.58 -6.71
CA ILE A 60 3.94 -5.48 -8.13
C ILE A 60 5.23 -4.68 -8.28
N MET A 61 5.38 -3.57 -7.56
CA MET A 61 6.60 -2.75 -7.58
C MET A 61 7.81 -3.52 -7.02
N ILE A 62 7.65 -4.24 -5.90
CA ILE A 62 8.73 -5.08 -5.35
C ILE A 62 9.17 -6.12 -6.38
N ALA A 63 8.22 -6.81 -7.03
CA ALA A 63 8.53 -7.79 -8.07
C ALA A 63 9.23 -7.12 -9.27
N ALA A 64 8.75 -5.97 -9.73
CA ALA A 64 9.34 -5.21 -10.83
C ALA A 64 10.79 -4.79 -10.52
N ALA A 65 11.09 -4.41 -9.27
CA ALA A 65 12.43 -4.02 -8.84
C ALA A 65 13.48 -5.13 -9.03
N VAL A 66 13.07 -6.41 -9.05
CA VAL A 66 13.97 -7.55 -9.30
C VAL A 66 14.45 -7.60 -10.75
N PHE A 67 13.63 -7.15 -11.69
CA PHE A 67 13.94 -7.14 -13.12
C PHE A 67 14.74 -5.89 -13.54
N ILE A 68 14.79 -4.86 -12.69
CA ILE A 68 15.64 -3.69 -12.89
C ILE A 68 17.04 -4.01 -12.37
N ARG A 69 18.08 -3.58 -13.10
CA ARG A 69 19.48 -3.75 -12.67
C ARG A 69 19.64 -3.28 -11.21
N PRO A 70 20.02 -4.16 -10.25
CA PRO A 70 19.98 -3.85 -8.81
C PRO A 70 20.84 -2.65 -8.38
N GLN A 71 21.91 -2.36 -9.12
CA GLN A 71 22.77 -1.20 -8.91
C GLN A 71 22.12 0.12 -9.33
N HIS A 72 21.09 0.08 -10.18
CA HIS A 72 20.41 1.25 -10.69
C HIS A 72 19.57 1.92 -9.59
N MET A 73 19.61 3.25 -9.54
CA MET A 73 18.89 4.02 -8.52
C MET A 73 17.38 3.79 -8.58
N LEU A 74 16.82 3.62 -9.79
CA LEU A 74 15.41 3.27 -9.98
C LEU A 74 15.02 1.98 -9.26
N ALA A 75 15.84 0.92 -9.32
CA ALA A 75 15.53 -0.35 -8.65
C ALA A 75 15.36 -0.16 -7.13
N LYS A 76 16.20 0.69 -6.54
CA LYS A 76 16.13 1.02 -5.11
C LYS A 76 14.86 1.78 -4.78
N TRP A 77 14.52 2.83 -5.53
CA TRP A 77 13.32 3.62 -5.27
C TRP A 77 12.03 2.85 -5.53
N VAL A 78 11.98 2.05 -6.60
CA VAL A 78 10.84 1.16 -6.87
C VAL A 78 10.67 0.14 -5.73
N PHE A 79 11.77 -0.44 -5.24
CA PHE A 79 11.72 -1.35 -4.09
C PHE A 79 11.28 -0.64 -2.79
N ILE A 80 11.80 0.55 -2.50
CA ILE A 80 11.45 1.36 -1.32
C ILE A 80 9.96 1.72 -1.35
N ALA A 81 9.47 2.25 -2.47
CA ALA A 81 8.08 2.63 -2.62
C ALA A 81 7.16 1.41 -2.57
N GLY A 82 7.56 0.30 -3.19
CA GLY A 82 6.81 -0.95 -3.14
C GLY A 82 6.68 -1.50 -1.72
N LEU A 83 7.79 -1.54 -0.97
CA LEU A 83 7.79 -1.97 0.42
C LEU A 83 6.96 -1.05 1.32
N ALA A 84 7.06 0.27 1.11
CA ALA A 84 6.30 1.24 1.88
C ALA A 84 4.79 1.16 1.64
N LEU A 85 4.36 1.01 0.38
CA LEU A 85 2.95 0.84 0.04
C LEU A 85 2.38 -0.45 0.66
N PHE A 86 3.10 -1.57 0.51
CA PHE A 86 2.68 -2.84 1.09
C PHE A 86 2.60 -2.78 2.62
N ALA A 87 3.64 -2.26 3.28
CA ALA A 87 3.66 -2.16 4.73
C ALA A 87 2.57 -1.22 5.26
N SER A 88 2.37 -0.06 4.62
CA SER A 88 1.31 0.87 5.01
C SER A 88 -0.07 0.23 4.83
N ASP A 89 -0.34 -0.47 3.73
CA ASP A 89 -1.62 -1.16 3.54
C ASP A 89 -1.91 -2.17 4.68
N MET A 90 -0.92 -2.99 5.04
CA MET A 90 -1.07 -3.94 6.14
C MET A 90 -1.28 -3.26 7.50
N ILE A 91 -0.51 -2.20 7.78
CA ILE A 91 -0.65 -1.42 9.02
C ILE A 91 -2.04 -0.77 9.06
N HIS A 92 -2.46 -0.12 7.98
CA HIS A 92 -3.74 0.56 7.89
C HIS A 92 -4.89 -0.40 8.18
N HIS A 93 -4.92 -1.56 7.50
CA HIS A 93 -6.02 -2.50 7.66
C HIS A 93 -5.99 -3.23 9.00
N PHE A 94 -4.84 -3.75 9.41
CA PHE A 94 -4.78 -4.67 10.56
C PHE A 94 -4.42 -4.00 11.89
N LEU A 95 -3.71 -2.87 11.88
CA LEU A 95 -3.27 -2.17 13.09
C LEU A 95 -3.98 -0.84 13.33
N VAL A 96 -4.63 -0.25 12.32
CA VAL A 96 -5.34 1.03 12.47
C VAL A 96 -6.86 0.86 12.34
N LEU A 97 -7.34 0.43 11.17
CA LEU A 97 -8.77 0.26 10.90
C LEU A 97 -9.41 -0.78 11.82
N TRP A 98 -8.75 -1.92 12.01
CA TRP A 98 -9.34 -2.98 12.82
C TRP A 98 -9.57 -2.56 14.28
N PRO A 99 -8.58 -2.02 15.02
CA PRO A 99 -8.84 -1.49 16.35
C PRO A 99 -9.82 -0.31 16.38
N ALA A 100 -9.79 0.57 15.37
CA ALA A 100 -10.61 1.79 15.37
C ALA A 100 -12.08 1.55 14.97
N THR A 101 -12.36 0.55 14.13
CA THR A 101 -13.68 0.35 13.51
C THR A 101 -14.27 -1.04 13.78
N GLY A 102 -13.52 -1.94 14.40
CA GLY A 102 -13.92 -3.32 14.66
C GLY A 102 -13.79 -4.26 13.46
N SER A 103 -13.38 -3.76 12.29
CA SER A 103 -13.14 -4.56 11.08
C SER A 103 -11.88 -4.10 10.35
N PRO A 104 -11.03 -5.02 9.85
CA PRO A 104 -9.89 -4.63 9.04
C PRO A 104 -10.31 -4.07 7.68
N GLN A 105 -11.53 -4.35 7.21
CA GLN A 105 -12.00 -3.99 5.87
C GLN A 105 -11.01 -4.38 4.77
N PHE A 106 -10.34 -5.53 4.89
CA PHE A 106 -9.40 -6.05 3.90
C PHE A 106 -10.13 -7.04 2.99
N HIS A 107 -10.84 -6.53 1.98
CA HIS A 107 -11.70 -7.35 1.11
C HIS A 107 -11.08 -7.49 -0.27
N LEU A 108 -10.96 -8.72 -0.79
CA LEU A 108 -10.45 -8.95 -2.15
C LEU A 108 -11.44 -8.46 -3.24
N VAL A 109 -12.73 -8.51 -2.91
CA VAL A 109 -13.85 -8.11 -3.77
C VAL A 109 -14.65 -7.05 -3.01
N TYR A 110 -15.26 -6.09 -3.71
CA TYR A 110 -16.18 -5.16 -3.07
C TYR A 110 -17.32 -5.94 -2.38
N PRO A 111 -17.57 -5.71 -1.08
CA PRO A 111 -18.68 -6.36 -0.38
C PRO A 111 -20.02 -5.87 -0.96
N GLN A 112 -21.01 -6.76 -0.95
CA GLN A 112 -22.38 -6.49 -1.40
C GLN A 112 -23.15 -5.66 -0.37
#